data_AF-A0A3D3PM52-F1
#
_entry.id   AF-A0A3D3PM52-F1
#
_cell.length_a   1.000
_cell.length_b   1.000
_cell.length_c   1.000
_cell.angle_alpha   90.00
_cell.angle_beta   90.00
_cell.angle_gamma   90.00
#
_symmetry.space_group_name_H-M   'P 1'
#
loop_
_entity.id
_entity.type
_entity.pdbx_description
1 polymer ?
#
loop_
_entity_poly.entity_id
_entity_poly.type
_entity_poly.pdbx_seq_one_letter_code
_entity_poly.pdbx_strand_id
1 'polypeptide(L)'
;MIESSLNARDLFRHVSADKAQFYRVIMETFAAAKRQFRLHLRPDEVQIEADWQGAAPPLEEIQLALSQLAEWGNLESQPDTARVSSIEDFYRARFLYRLSIGGEAVEAALAVFAQALKRRGELQTIALEDIFNRLEALLALAEEPVPDAVKVHEVLRDLVRVFEGLADNAQAFMAGVARTIELQQADIKAVLAYKQRLIDYLERFIGDLVARSG
;
A
#
# COMPACT_ATOMS: atom_id res chain seq x y z
N MET A 1 -22.83 14.49 26.33
CA MET A 1 -21.84 14.92 25.34
C MET A 1 -21.58 13.69 24.47
N ILE A 2 -22.20 13.63 23.30
CA ILE A 2 -22.15 12.43 22.45
C ILE A 2 -20.89 12.58 21.60
N GLU A 3 -19.83 11.84 21.92
CA GLU A 3 -18.77 11.57 20.97
C GLU A 3 -19.42 10.90 19.76
N SER A 4 -19.54 11.66 18.68
CA SER A 4 -19.89 11.15 17.36
C SER A 4 -18.87 10.07 17.02
N SER A 5 -19.26 8.81 17.15
CA SER A 5 -18.47 7.69 16.65
C SER A 5 -18.28 7.89 15.15
N LEU A 6 -17.10 8.40 14.76
CA LEU A 6 -16.67 8.48 13.37
C LEU A 6 -16.91 7.10 12.73
N ASN A 7 -17.81 7.05 11.75
CA ASN A 7 -18.08 5.80 11.06
C ASN A 7 -16.82 5.44 10.26
N ALA A 8 -16.28 4.24 10.44
CA ALA A 8 -15.12 3.76 9.71
C ALA A 8 -15.27 3.93 8.18
N ARG A 9 -16.51 3.88 7.67
CA ARG A 9 -16.83 4.15 6.26
C ARG A 9 -16.46 5.57 5.82
N ASP A 10 -16.58 6.56 6.69
CA ASP A 10 -16.33 7.96 6.34
C ASP A 10 -14.84 8.25 6.14
N LEU A 11 -13.97 7.55 6.89
CA LEU A 11 -12.52 7.64 6.72
C LEU A 11 -12.08 7.22 5.30
N PHE A 12 -12.71 6.19 4.73
CA PHE A 12 -12.39 5.70 3.37
C PHE A 12 -13.07 6.48 2.23
N ARG A 13 -13.96 7.44 2.50
CA ARG A 13 -14.69 8.18 1.45
C ARG A 13 -13.77 8.81 0.41
N HIS A 14 -12.62 9.34 0.86
CA HIS A 14 -11.67 10.02 0.00
C HIS A 14 -11.08 9.11 -1.09
N VAL A 15 -11.10 7.79 -0.91
CA VAL A 15 -10.58 6.81 -1.88
C VAL A 15 -11.53 6.60 -3.05
N SER A 16 -12.83 6.83 -2.87
CA SER A 16 -13.87 6.58 -3.89
C SER A 16 -14.65 7.83 -4.31
N ALA A 17 -14.26 9.02 -3.84
CA ALA A 17 -14.89 10.28 -4.21
C ALA A 17 -14.51 10.72 -5.64
N ASP A 18 -15.28 11.61 -6.25
CA ASP A 18 -15.00 12.12 -7.61
C ASP A 18 -13.59 12.74 -7.74
N LYS A 19 -13.11 13.38 -6.67
CA LYS A 19 -11.75 13.95 -6.58
C LYS A 19 -10.76 13.03 -5.85
N ALA A 20 -10.94 11.71 -5.92
CA ALA A 20 -10.14 10.75 -5.14
C ALA A 20 -8.63 10.96 -5.28
N GLN A 21 -8.13 11.10 -6.51
CA GLN A 21 -6.69 11.30 -6.74
C GLN A 21 -6.16 12.57 -6.06
N PHE A 22 -6.94 13.65 -6.06
CA PHE A 22 -6.57 14.91 -5.40
C PHE A 22 -6.46 14.73 -3.88
N TYR A 23 -7.44 14.06 -3.26
CA TYR A 23 -7.39 13.74 -1.84
C TYR A 23 -6.24 12.79 -1.49
N ARG A 24 -5.96 11.81 -2.35
CA ARG A 24 -4.85 10.84 -2.17
C ARG A 24 -3.51 11.56 -2.11
N VAL A 25 -3.24 12.47 -3.05
CA VAL A 25 -2.00 13.25 -3.07
C VAL A 25 -1.83 14.07 -1.79
N ILE A 26 -2.92 14.69 -1.29
CA ILE A 26 -2.89 15.43 -0.01
C ILE A 26 -2.56 14.48 1.15
N MET A 27 -3.26 13.35 1.28
CA MET A 27 -3.03 12.38 2.35
C MET A 27 -1.61 11.78 2.33
N GLU A 28 -1.08 11.50 1.13
CA GLU A 28 0.29 11.02 0.94
C GLU A 28 1.32 12.07 1.37
N THR A 29 1.03 13.35 1.13
CA THR A 29 1.87 14.48 1.59
C THR A 29 1.96 14.50 3.11
N PHE A 30 0.82 14.36 3.82
CA PHE A 30 0.84 14.26 5.28
C PHE A 30 1.56 13.00 5.79
N ALA A 31 1.34 11.85 5.13
CA ALA A 31 2.03 10.62 5.48
C ALA A 31 3.55 10.75 5.31
N ALA A 32 4.01 11.43 4.25
CA ALA A 32 5.42 11.72 4.00
C ALA A 32 5.99 12.69 5.05
N ALA A 33 5.30 13.79 5.34
CA ALA A 33 5.70 14.75 6.38
C ALA A 33 5.84 14.08 7.75
N LYS A 34 4.89 13.20 8.13
CA LYS A 34 4.94 12.45 9.37
C LYS A 34 6.16 11.54 9.45
N ARG A 35 6.56 10.86 8.37
CA ARG A 35 7.79 10.04 8.32
C ARG A 35 9.06 10.87 8.56
N GLN A 36 8.99 12.18 8.30
CA GLN A 36 10.04 13.16 8.57
C GLN A 36 9.85 13.90 9.91
N PHE A 37 8.98 13.39 10.79
CA PHE A 37 8.63 13.97 12.10
C PHE A 37 7.99 15.37 12.04
N ARG A 38 7.49 15.79 10.87
CA ARG A 38 6.65 17.00 10.74
C ARG A 38 5.19 16.63 10.92
N LEU A 39 4.65 16.96 12.08
CA LEU A 39 3.30 16.56 12.49
C LEU A 39 2.19 17.44 11.90
N HIS A 40 2.50 18.68 11.55
CA HIS A 40 1.51 19.64 11.04
C HIS A 40 1.97 20.21 9.72
N LEU A 41 1.03 20.45 8.81
CA LEU A 41 1.23 21.19 7.57
C LEU A 41 0.20 22.30 7.43
N ARG A 42 0.61 23.39 6.81
CA ARG A 42 -0.25 24.47 6.32
C ARG A 42 -0.71 24.18 4.88
N PRO A 43 -1.81 24.79 4.42
CA PRO A 43 -2.26 24.64 3.04
C PRO A 43 -1.20 25.01 1.98
N ASP A 44 -0.38 26.04 2.23
CA ASP A 44 0.71 26.46 1.33
C ASP A 44 1.86 25.45 1.31
N GLU A 45 2.19 24.83 2.45
CA GLU A 45 3.16 23.73 2.50
C GLU A 45 2.66 22.54 1.68
N VAL A 46 1.38 22.16 1.81
CA VAL A 46 0.78 21.10 0.99
C VAL A 46 0.82 21.47 -0.50
N GLN A 47 0.55 22.72 -0.86
CA GLN A 47 0.62 23.18 -2.25
C GLN A 47 2.02 23.02 -2.85
N ILE A 48 3.07 23.26 -2.06
CA ILE A 48 4.47 23.22 -2.50
C ILE A 48 5.04 21.81 -2.51
N GLU A 49 4.71 21.00 -1.50
CA GLU A 49 5.37 19.72 -1.23
C GLU A 49 4.69 18.52 -1.89
N ALA A 50 3.40 18.64 -2.19
CA ALA A 50 2.65 17.56 -2.80
C ALA A 50 3.10 17.29 -4.24
N ASP A 51 3.15 16.00 -4.60
CA ASP A 51 3.49 15.55 -5.95
C ASP A 51 2.27 15.68 -6.88
N TRP A 52 1.98 16.91 -7.29
CA TRP A 52 0.89 17.19 -8.22
C TRP A 52 1.23 16.69 -9.62
N GLN A 53 0.28 16.00 -10.26
CA GLN A 53 0.40 15.67 -11.68
C GLN A 53 0.12 16.91 -12.53
N GLY A 54 1.15 17.76 -12.70
CA GLY A 54 1.08 19.01 -13.46
C GLY A 54 1.23 20.25 -12.57
N ALA A 55 0.55 21.33 -12.94
CA ALA A 55 0.61 22.58 -12.19
C ALA A 55 -0.07 22.42 -10.81
N ALA A 56 0.53 23.01 -9.78
CA ALA A 56 -0.04 23.01 -8.44
C ALA A 56 -1.43 23.68 -8.45
N PRO A 57 -2.46 23.05 -7.85
CA PRO A 57 -3.81 23.61 -7.79
C PRO A 57 -3.86 24.92 -6.98
N PRO A 58 -4.87 25.78 -7.21
CA PRO A 58 -5.07 26.99 -6.43
C PRO A 58 -5.19 26.70 -4.92
N LEU A 59 -4.74 27.64 -4.10
CA LEU A 59 -4.69 27.46 -2.64
C LEU A 59 -6.09 27.25 -2.05
N GLU A 60 -7.10 27.91 -2.62
CA GLU A 60 -8.50 27.79 -2.23
C GLU A 60 -9.03 26.36 -2.42
N GLU A 61 -8.63 25.69 -3.50
CA GLU A 61 -9.04 24.30 -3.76
C GLU A 61 -8.41 23.33 -2.76
N ILE A 62 -7.14 23.57 -2.40
CA ILE A 62 -6.44 22.79 -1.38
C ILE A 62 -7.09 23.00 -0.01
N GLN A 63 -7.43 24.24 0.36
CA GLN A 63 -8.12 24.54 1.61
C GLN A 63 -9.48 23.85 1.72
N LEU A 64 -10.24 23.82 0.62
CA LEU A 64 -11.52 23.12 0.58
C LEU A 64 -11.33 21.61 0.78
N ALA A 65 -10.32 21.03 0.15
CA ALA A 65 -10.03 19.61 0.30
C ALA A 65 -9.53 19.24 1.70
N LEU A 66 -8.68 20.07 2.31
CA LEU A 66 -8.23 19.90 3.70
C LEU A 66 -9.42 19.95 4.68
N SER A 67 -10.33 20.90 4.47
CA SER A 67 -11.56 21.00 5.27
C SER A 67 -12.43 19.75 5.12
N GLN A 68 -12.59 19.26 3.89
CA GLN A 68 -13.37 18.04 3.61
C GLN A 68 -12.74 16.79 4.24
N LEU A 69 -11.42 16.64 4.16
CA LEU A 69 -10.69 15.54 4.78
C LEU A 69 -10.77 15.60 6.31
N ALA A 70 -10.82 16.80 6.90
CA ALA A 70 -11.07 16.97 8.33
C ALA A 70 -12.51 16.58 8.71
N GLU A 71 -13.51 16.97 7.91
CA GLU A 71 -14.91 16.57 8.11
C GLU A 71 -15.08 15.04 8.05
N TRP A 72 -14.39 14.37 7.12
CA TRP A 72 -14.38 12.90 7.04
C TRP A 72 -13.55 12.22 8.14
N GLY A 73 -12.91 12.99 9.02
CA GLY A 73 -12.11 12.49 10.14
C GLY A 73 -10.73 11.97 9.75
N ASN A 74 -10.23 12.27 8.55
CA ASN A 74 -8.87 11.90 8.12
C ASN A 74 -7.81 12.86 8.67
N LEU A 75 -8.17 14.14 8.78
CA LEU A 75 -7.30 15.19 9.31
C LEU A 75 -7.93 15.82 10.56
N GLU A 76 -7.09 16.39 11.41
CA GLU A 76 -7.49 17.30 12.48
C GLU A 76 -7.01 18.71 12.11
N SER A 77 -7.88 19.70 12.26
CA SER A 77 -7.55 21.11 12.02
C SER A 77 -7.47 21.88 13.33
N GLN A 78 -6.51 22.79 13.42
CA GLN A 78 -6.37 23.70 14.56
C GLN A 78 -6.04 25.12 14.08
N PRO A 79 -6.52 26.17 14.78
CA PRO A 79 -6.15 27.53 14.46
C PRO A 79 -4.64 27.74 14.56
N ASP A 80 -4.09 28.48 13.60
CA ASP A 80 -2.67 28.81 13.56
C ASP A 80 -2.41 30.20 14.16
N THR A 81 -1.91 30.24 15.39
CA THR A 81 -1.68 31.49 16.14
C THR A 81 -0.23 31.99 16.08
N ALA A 82 0.63 31.37 15.25
CA ALA A 82 2.10 31.47 15.41
C ALA A 82 2.81 32.56 14.58
N ARG A 83 2.15 33.23 13.62
CA ARG A 83 2.78 34.31 12.82
C ARG A 83 1.86 35.51 12.64
N VAL A 84 2.11 36.57 13.41
CA VAL A 84 1.50 37.90 13.21
C VAL A 84 2.59 38.87 12.79
N SER A 85 2.75 39.09 11.49
CA SER A 85 3.69 40.09 10.94
C SER A 85 3.03 41.14 10.04
N SER A 86 1.72 41.06 9.77
CA SER A 86 0.97 42.12 9.08
C SER A 86 -0.54 42.09 9.38
N ILE A 87 -1.22 43.21 9.18
CA ILE A 87 -2.68 43.35 9.39
C ILE A 87 -3.48 42.60 8.30
N GLU A 88 -2.93 42.44 7.10
CA GLU A 88 -3.51 41.64 6.01
C GLU A 88 -3.47 40.13 6.30
N ASP A 89 -2.45 39.67 7.02
CA ASP A 89 -2.29 38.28 7.48
C ASP A 89 -3.28 37.86 8.57
N PHE A 90 -3.90 38.82 9.27
CA PHE A 90 -4.80 38.58 10.38
C PHE A 90 -6.20 38.08 9.94
N TYR A 91 -6.60 38.36 8.69
CA TYR A 91 -7.97 38.10 8.21
C TYR A 91 -8.14 36.80 7.40
N ARG A 92 -7.07 36.06 7.10
CA ARG A 92 -7.18 34.72 6.48
C ARG A 92 -7.27 33.68 7.59
N ALA A 93 -8.32 32.85 7.58
CA ALA A 93 -8.46 31.73 8.50
C ALA A 93 -7.33 30.71 8.29
N ARG A 94 -6.22 30.91 9.00
CA ARG A 94 -5.05 30.04 8.94
C ARG A 94 -5.30 28.85 9.85
N PHE A 95 -5.31 27.67 9.26
CA PHE A 95 -5.40 26.39 9.95
C PHE A 95 -4.12 25.61 9.74
N LEU A 96 -3.65 24.97 10.80
CA LEU A 96 -2.69 23.87 10.72
C LEU A 96 -3.49 22.57 10.69
N TYR A 97 -3.08 21.66 9.83
CA TYR A 97 -3.68 20.34 9.71
C TYR A 97 -2.68 19.28 10.13
N ARG A 98 -3.18 18.16 10.67
CA ARG A 98 -2.40 16.95 10.95
C ARG A 98 -3.23 15.71 10.65
N LEU A 99 -2.58 14.56 10.48
CA LEU A 99 -3.33 13.29 10.41
C LEU A 99 -4.01 13.02 11.75
N SER A 100 -5.27 12.59 11.68
CA SER A 100 -5.95 11.98 12.82
C SER A 100 -5.49 10.53 12.99
N ILE A 101 -5.77 9.92 14.13
CA ILE A 101 -5.54 8.47 14.34
C ILE A 101 -6.26 7.63 13.25
N GLY A 102 -7.46 8.06 12.84
CA GLY A 102 -8.22 7.39 11.78
C GLY A 102 -7.56 7.52 10.40
N GLY A 103 -7.09 8.72 10.04
CA GLY A 103 -6.37 8.94 8.79
C GLY A 103 -5.06 8.15 8.72
N GLU A 104 -4.34 8.05 9.83
CA GLU A 104 -3.14 7.21 9.92
C GLU A 104 -3.43 5.73 9.69
N ALA A 105 -4.49 5.21 10.31
CA ALA A 105 -4.90 3.83 10.14
C ALA A 105 -5.28 3.53 8.68
N VAL A 106 -5.95 4.46 8.00
CA VAL A 106 -6.28 4.32 6.57
C VAL A 106 -5.03 4.33 5.70
N GLU A 107 -4.09 5.25 5.91
CA GLU A 107 -2.83 5.27 5.14
C GLU A 107 -2.03 3.98 5.31
N ALA A 108 -1.97 3.45 6.54
CA ALA A 108 -1.32 2.17 6.80
C ALA A 108 -2.01 1.01 6.07
N ALA A 109 -3.35 0.96 6.11
CA ALA A 109 -4.12 -0.08 5.41
C ALA A 109 -3.96 -0.01 3.88
N LEU A 110 -3.95 1.20 3.31
CA LEU A 110 -3.76 1.40 1.87
C LEU A 110 -2.35 1.05 1.41
N ALA A 111 -1.33 1.33 2.22
CA ALA A 111 0.04 0.90 1.94
C ALA A 111 0.16 -0.63 1.90
N VAL A 112 -0.44 -1.33 2.88
CA VAL A 112 -0.50 -2.80 2.90
C VAL A 112 -1.25 -3.34 1.67
N PHE A 113 -2.39 -2.75 1.34
CA PHE A 113 -3.19 -3.14 0.18
C PHE A 113 -2.42 -2.97 -1.14
N ALA A 114 -1.75 -1.84 -1.33
CA ALA A 114 -0.94 -1.58 -2.51
C ALA A 114 0.24 -2.57 -2.62
N GLN A 115 0.88 -2.91 -1.50
CA GLN A 115 1.95 -3.90 -1.47
C GLN A 115 1.43 -5.30 -1.82
N ALA A 116 0.27 -5.68 -1.32
CA ALA A 116 -0.37 -6.96 -1.65
C ALA A 116 -0.74 -7.05 -3.14
N LEU A 117 -1.19 -5.95 -3.75
CA LEU A 117 -1.47 -5.90 -5.19
C LEU A 117 -0.19 -5.95 -6.05
N LYS A 118 0.88 -5.27 -5.65
CA LYS A 118 2.17 -5.34 -6.36
C LYS A 118 2.76 -6.75 -6.37
N ARG A 119 2.68 -7.46 -5.24
CA ARG A 119 3.13 -8.85 -5.11
C ARG A 119 2.43 -9.81 -6.08
N ARG A 120 1.17 -9.57 -6.45
CA ARG A 120 0.46 -10.37 -7.48
C ARG A 120 1.09 -10.28 -8.88
N GLY A 121 1.90 -9.25 -9.17
CA GLY A 121 2.55 -9.06 -10.47
C GLY A 121 4.00 -9.56 -10.55
N GLU A 122 4.68 -9.78 -9.42
CA GLU A 122 6.11 -10.10 -9.37
C GLU A 122 6.41 -11.59 -9.09
N LEU A 123 5.41 -12.35 -8.65
CA LEU A 123 5.60 -13.68 -8.08
C LEU A 123 5.28 -14.80 -9.05
N GLN A 124 6.18 -15.07 -10.00
CA GLN A 124 6.23 -16.40 -10.65
C GLN A 124 7.64 -16.95 -10.86
N THR A 125 8.69 -16.12 -10.97
CA THR A 125 10.05 -16.64 -11.25
C THR A 125 11.09 -16.33 -10.15
N ILE A 126 10.93 -15.21 -9.42
CA ILE A 126 11.93 -14.76 -8.44
C ILE A 126 11.86 -15.55 -7.12
N ALA A 127 10.67 -15.94 -6.66
CA ALA A 127 10.53 -16.63 -5.37
C ALA A 127 11.17 -18.02 -5.32
N LEU A 128 11.19 -18.75 -6.46
CA LEU A 128 11.87 -20.05 -6.52
C LEU A 128 13.38 -19.90 -6.44
N GLU A 129 13.92 -18.84 -7.05
CA GLU A 129 15.34 -18.49 -6.97
C GLU A 129 15.73 -18.07 -5.56
N ASP A 130 14.89 -17.27 -4.89
CA ASP A 130 15.08 -16.88 -3.50
C ASP A 130 15.04 -18.08 -2.55
N ILE A 131 14.13 -19.05 -2.77
CA ILE A 131 14.09 -20.29 -2.01
C ILE A 131 15.38 -21.10 -2.24
N PHE A 132 15.78 -21.27 -3.50
CA PHE A 132 16.98 -22.01 -3.86
C PHE A 132 18.23 -21.42 -3.19
N ASN A 133 18.47 -20.12 -3.35
CA ASN A 133 19.62 -19.41 -2.77
C ASN A 133 19.64 -19.51 -1.24
N ARG A 134 18.47 -19.46 -0.59
CA ARG A 134 18.37 -19.58 0.87
C ARG A 134 18.59 -21.02 1.35
N LEU A 135 18.18 -22.02 0.59
CA LEU A 135 18.48 -23.42 0.87
C LEU A 135 19.97 -23.72 0.69
N GLU A 136 20.63 -23.17 -0.34
CA GLU A 136 22.08 -23.28 -0.50
C GLU A 136 22.82 -22.62 0.68
N ALA A 137 22.40 -21.42 1.09
CA ALA A 137 22.98 -20.76 2.27
C ALA A 137 22.80 -21.58 3.56
N LEU A 138 21.65 -22.25 3.71
CA LEU A 138 21.39 -23.12 4.85
C LEU A 138 22.24 -24.40 4.81
N LEU A 139 22.45 -24.99 3.62
CA LEU A 139 23.34 -26.13 3.42
C LEU A 139 24.78 -25.78 3.78
N ALA A 140 25.29 -24.63 3.29
CA ALA A 140 26.63 -24.17 3.61
C ALA A 140 26.83 -23.97 5.13
N LEU A 141 25.84 -23.38 5.82
CA LEU A 141 25.87 -23.24 7.28
C LEU A 141 25.83 -24.60 8.01
N ALA A 142 25.15 -25.60 7.45
CA ALA A 142 25.06 -26.93 8.04
C ALA A 142 26.37 -27.73 7.90
N GLU A 143 27.22 -27.39 6.93
CA GLU A 143 28.55 -27.99 6.75
C GLU A 143 29.61 -27.38 7.68
N GLU A 144 29.31 -26.26 8.35
CA GLU A 144 30.21 -25.66 9.33
C GLU A 144 30.32 -26.56 10.59
N PRO A 145 31.52 -26.76 11.15
CA PRO A 145 31.72 -27.59 12.34
C PRO A 145 31.00 -27.04 13.58
N VAL A 146 30.77 -25.73 13.64
CA VAL A 146 29.91 -25.06 14.63
C VAL A 146 29.12 -23.97 13.89
N PRO A 147 27.87 -24.24 13.47
CA PRO A 147 27.06 -23.29 12.73
C PRO A 147 26.73 -22.03 13.55
N ASP A 148 26.79 -20.86 12.91
CA ASP A 148 26.34 -19.61 13.50
C ASP A 148 24.81 -19.59 13.68
N ALA A 149 24.36 -19.77 14.93
CA ALA A 149 22.94 -19.85 15.28
C ALA A 149 22.13 -18.60 14.86
N VAL A 150 22.75 -17.42 14.82
CA VAL A 150 22.07 -16.18 14.40
C VAL A 150 21.79 -16.23 12.91
N LYS A 151 22.79 -16.57 12.11
CA LYS A 151 22.64 -16.71 10.65
C LYS A 151 21.68 -17.83 10.27
N VAL A 152 21.75 -18.97 10.95
CA VAL A 152 20.82 -20.08 10.74
C VAL A 152 19.37 -19.63 11.00
N HIS A 153 19.14 -18.93 12.11
CA HIS A 153 17.80 -18.42 12.44
C HIS A 153 17.31 -17.38 11.42
N GLU A 154 18.19 -16.49 10.94
CA GLU A 154 17.85 -15.51 9.90
C GLU A 154 17.47 -16.17 8.57
N VAL A 155 18.29 -17.11 8.09
CA VAL A 155 18.03 -17.85 6.84
C VAL A 155 16.72 -18.63 6.92
N LEU A 156 16.46 -19.33 8.03
CA LEU A 156 15.21 -20.06 8.25
C LEU A 156 13.99 -19.12 8.31
N ARG A 157 14.10 -17.99 9.03
CA ARG A 157 13.02 -17.01 9.12
C ARG A 157 12.65 -16.46 7.75
N ASP A 158 13.66 -16.13 6.95
CA ASP A 158 13.41 -15.61 5.61
C ASP A 158 12.86 -16.68 4.66
N LEU A 159 13.31 -17.93 4.78
CA LEU A 159 12.76 -19.06 4.02
C LEU A 159 11.25 -19.21 4.30
N VAL A 160 10.85 -19.16 5.57
CA VAL A 160 9.44 -19.18 5.99
C VAL A 160 8.66 -18.03 5.36
N ARG A 161 9.21 -16.81 5.37
CA ARG A 161 8.54 -15.65 4.74
C ARG A 161 8.33 -15.82 3.23
N VAL A 162 9.31 -16.38 2.52
CA VAL A 162 9.18 -16.62 1.08
C VAL A 162 8.13 -17.72 0.81
N PHE A 163 8.07 -18.77 1.64
CA PHE A 163 7.04 -19.80 1.54
C PHE A 163 5.63 -19.29 1.87
N GLU A 164 5.47 -18.50 2.93
CA GLU A 164 4.20 -17.85 3.27
C GLU A 164 3.74 -16.96 2.12
N GLY A 165 4.65 -16.16 1.55
CA GLY A 165 4.36 -15.37 0.36
C GLY A 165 3.90 -16.23 -0.83
N LEU A 166 4.58 -17.35 -1.11
CA LEU A 166 4.19 -18.27 -2.17
C LEU A 166 2.80 -18.89 -1.93
N ALA A 167 2.51 -19.30 -0.69
CA ALA A 167 1.24 -19.88 -0.30
C ALA A 167 0.09 -18.87 -0.42
N ASP A 168 0.28 -17.64 0.07
CA ASP A 168 -0.70 -16.55 -0.05
C ASP A 168 -1.01 -16.23 -1.52
N ASN A 169 0.02 -16.22 -2.37
CA ASN A 169 -0.17 -16.01 -3.81
C ASN A 169 -0.93 -17.15 -4.46
N ALA A 170 -0.59 -18.39 -4.14
CA ALA A 170 -1.30 -19.56 -4.66
C ALA A 170 -2.77 -19.54 -4.22
N GLN A 171 -3.05 -19.18 -2.96
CA GLN A 171 -4.41 -19.00 -2.47
C GLN A 171 -5.15 -17.87 -3.20
N ALA A 172 -4.51 -16.73 -3.41
CA ALA A 172 -5.09 -15.61 -4.15
C ALA A 172 -5.37 -15.96 -5.63
N PHE A 173 -4.46 -16.70 -6.26
CA PHE A 173 -4.63 -17.24 -7.61
C PHE A 173 -5.84 -18.18 -7.65
N MET A 174 -5.90 -19.15 -6.74
CA MET A 174 -7.01 -20.12 -6.63
C MET A 174 -8.36 -19.44 -6.34
N ALA A 175 -8.38 -18.38 -5.51
CA ALA A 175 -9.57 -17.57 -5.29
C ALA A 175 -10.00 -16.81 -6.56
N GLY A 176 -9.04 -16.30 -7.34
CA GLY A 176 -9.30 -15.70 -8.66
C GLY A 176 -9.84 -16.72 -9.67
N VAL A 177 -9.32 -17.95 -9.65
CA VAL A 177 -9.79 -19.09 -10.45
C VAL A 177 -11.25 -19.39 -10.10
N ALA A 178 -11.56 -19.60 -8.82
CA ALA A 178 -12.90 -19.92 -8.34
C ALA A 178 -13.92 -18.83 -8.73
N ARG A 179 -13.57 -17.56 -8.53
CA ARG A 179 -14.43 -16.42 -8.87
C ARG A 179 -14.65 -16.28 -10.37
N THR A 180 -13.65 -16.58 -11.20
CA THR A 180 -13.80 -16.56 -12.66
C THR A 180 -14.69 -17.69 -13.15
N ILE A 181 -14.57 -18.89 -12.55
CA ILE A 181 -15.45 -20.02 -12.83
C ILE A 181 -16.91 -19.72 -12.43
N GLU A 182 -17.13 -19.08 -11.28
CA GLU A 182 -18.47 -18.63 -10.85
C GLU A 182 -19.05 -17.56 -11.79
N LEU A 183 -18.24 -16.61 -12.26
CA LEU A 183 -18.68 -15.55 -13.18
C LEU A 183 -18.89 -16.03 -14.62
N GLN A 184 -18.27 -17.14 -15.03
CA GLN A 184 -18.25 -17.64 -16.42
C GLN A 184 -19.07 -18.91 -16.67
N GLN A 185 -20.03 -19.25 -15.80
CA GLN A 185 -21.03 -20.29 -16.13
C GLN A 185 -21.84 -20.00 -17.43
N ALA A 186 -21.65 -18.85 -18.08
CA ALA A 186 -22.33 -18.45 -19.30
C ALA A 186 -21.54 -18.63 -20.63
N ASP A 187 -20.22 -18.91 -20.64
CA ASP A 187 -19.46 -19.02 -21.90
C ASP A 187 -18.34 -20.08 -21.89
N ILE A 188 -18.58 -21.19 -22.59
CA ILE A 188 -17.65 -22.32 -22.78
C ILE A 188 -16.33 -21.90 -23.45
N LYS A 189 -16.32 -20.88 -24.32
CA LYS A 189 -15.07 -20.44 -24.99
C LYS A 189 -14.13 -19.74 -24.02
N ALA A 190 -14.68 -19.01 -23.06
CA ALA A 190 -13.89 -18.34 -22.02
C ALA A 190 -13.25 -19.36 -21.07
N VAL A 191 -13.98 -20.43 -20.72
CA VAL A 191 -13.46 -21.56 -19.92
C VAL A 191 -12.33 -22.30 -20.65
N LEU A 192 -12.44 -22.54 -21.96
CA LEU A 192 -11.40 -23.21 -22.76
C LEU A 192 -10.14 -22.35 -22.91
N ALA A 193 -10.29 -21.06 -23.24
CA ALA A 193 -9.16 -20.14 -23.34
C ALA A 193 -8.44 -19.97 -21.99
N TYR A 194 -9.18 -20.08 -20.90
CA TYR A 194 -8.64 -20.04 -19.55
C TYR A 194 -7.91 -21.34 -19.17
N LYS A 195 -8.49 -22.51 -19.48
CA LYS A 195 -7.82 -23.81 -19.30
C LYS A 195 -6.47 -23.84 -20.02
N GLN A 196 -6.41 -23.28 -21.23
CA GLN A 196 -5.16 -23.21 -21.98
C GLN A 196 -4.13 -22.33 -21.24
N ARG A 197 -4.51 -21.14 -20.75
CA ARG A 197 -3.59 -20.29 -19.97
C ARG A 197 -3.12 -20.95 -18.68
N LEU A 198 -3.97 -21.72 -18.01
CA LEU A 198 -3.60 -22.48 -16.81
C LEU A 198 -2.59 -23.59 -17.14
N ILE A 199 -2.80 -24.32 -18.23
CA ILE A 199 -1.87 -25.34 -18.72
C ILE A 199 -0.54 -24.70 -19.10
N ASP A 200 -0.56 -23.65 -19.92
CA ASP A 200 0.66 -22.95 -20.35
C ASP A 200 1.44 -22.39 -19.14
N TYR A 201 0.74 -21.93 -18.11
CA TYR A 201 1.36 -21.48 -16.85
C TYR A 201 2.01 -22.64 -16.08
N LEU A 202 1.29 -23.75 -15.91
CA LEU A 202 1.82 -24.94 -15.22
C LEU A 202 3.00 -25.56 -15.98
N GLU A 203 2.95 -25.58 -17.30
CA GLU A 203 4.04 -26.06 -18.16
C GLU A 203 5.27 -25.17 -18.06
N ARG A 204 5.11 -23.84 -18.01
CA ARG A 204 6.23 -22.92 -17.74
C ARG A 204 6.78 -23.08 -16.34
N PHE A 205 5.92 -23.19 -15.33
CA PHE A 205 6.34 -23.38 -13.95
C PHE A 205 7.14 -24.68 -13.78
N ILE A 206 6.67 -25.79 -14.36
CA ILE A 206 7.37 -27.07 -14.34
C ILE A 206 8.66 -26.99 -15.16
N GLY A 207 8.64 -26.31 -16.32
CA GLY A 207 9.82 -26.09 -17.15
C GLY A 207 10.92 -25.31 -16.42
N ASP A 208 10.56 -24.21 -15.78
CA ASP A 208 11.47 -23.39 -14.97
C ASP A 208 11.99 -24.17 -13.75
N LEU A 209 11.15 -25.04 -13.15
CA LEU A 209 11.54 -25.91 -12.04
C LEU A 209 12.57 -26.97 -12.48
N VAL A 210 12.34 -27.64 -13.62
CA VAL A 210 13.21 -28.70 -14.14
C VAL A 210 14.51 -28.15 -14.70
N ALA A 211 14.47 -27.01 -15.41
CA ALA A 211 15.68 -26.37 -15.95
C ALA A 211 16.65 -25.87 -14.88
N ARG A 212 16.17 -25.71 -13.64
CA ARG A 212 16.96 -25.22 -12.49
C ARG A 212 17.34 -26.33 -11.50
N SER A 213 16.91 -27.57 -11.72
CA SER A 213 17.25 -28.74 -10.88
C SER A 213 18.26 -29.69 -11.53
N GLY A 214 18.81 -29.34 -12.68
CA GLY A 214 19.96 -30.01 -13.33
C GLY A 214 21.14 -29.07 -13.49
#